data_AF-A0A917UPL9-F1
#
_entry.id   AF-A0A917UPL9-F1
#
_cell.length_a   1.000
_cell.length_b   1.000
_cell.length_c   1.000
_cell.angle_alpha   90.00
_cell.angle_beta   90.00
_cell.angle_gamma   90.00
#
_symmetry.space_group_name_H-M   'P 1'
#
loop_
_entity.id
_entity.type
_entity.pdbx_description
1 polymer ?
#
loop_
_entity_poly.entity_id
_entity_poly.type
_entity_poly.pdbx_seq_one_letter_code
_entity_poly.pdbx_strand_id
1 'polypeptide(L)'
;MNARFSMSRKKALLVTALATIVAAVLPGSAQAGGGGNHDQPNHWGVITRNTIGSPVAELRDGPYGSFGVKGRFARPPYGQGSLGIEVADKSTSLTPPSEVVDFGNEVDFYGDPVLGLKQLGFHVFQTSENVSYGAPNTNMPNIRFEINPNLTAAPTTTFASMVWVPPSPLVVDQWSPYLDATTTGTWFLTGNAGTVTGCGQPSHCSFQQLMTALNDGGAKPIIYTVGVSKGRDFMWIGAVDGLRINRCTYDFERTGVKALCGHDQHPWA
;
A
#
# COMPACT_ATOMS: atom_id res chain seq x y z
N MET A 1 -21.28 -21.67 -91.36
CA MET A 1 -21.45 -23.13 -91.61
C MET A 1 -21.65 -23.80 -90.26
N ASN A 2 -22.74 -24.58 -90.15
CA ASN A 2 -23.07 -25.71 -89.25
C ASN A 2 -22.19 -25.92 -87.99
N ALA A 3 -22.74 -26.20 -86.79
CA ALA A 3 -23.82 -27.15 -86.54
C ALA A 3 -24.56 -26.90 -85.21
N ARG A 4 -25.84 -27.30 -85.22
CA ARG A 4 -26.70 -27.53 -84.05
C ARG A 4 -26.35 -28.88 -83.42
N PHE A 5 -26.46 -29.01 -82.11
CA PHE A 5 -26.95 -30.24 -81.46
C PHE A 5 -27.69 -29.90 -80.16
N SER A 6 -28.68 -30.73 -79.85
CA SER A 6 -29.84 -30.42 -79.02
C SER A 6 -29.89 -31.22 -77.72
N MET A 7 -30.60 -30.68 -76.70
CA MET A 7 -31.36 -31.36 -75.62
C MET A 7 -30.60 -32.36 -74.70
N SER A 8 -30.91 -32.60 -73.42
CA SER A 8 -32.08 -32.36 -72.57
C SER A 8 -31.73 -32.58 -71.08
N ARG A 9 -32.64 -32.14 -70.20
CA ARG A 9 -32.95 -32.65 -68.85
C ARG A 9 -32.05 -32.27 -67.66
N LYS A 10 -32.48 -31.17 -67.04
CA LYS A 10 -32.99 -31.08 -65.65
C LYS A 10 -32.45 -32.13 -64.68
N LYS A 11 -31.71 -31.66 -63.66
CA LYS A 11 -31.99 -31.96 -62.24
C LYS A 11 -31.44 -30.83 -61.38
N ALA A 12 -32.30 -30.37 -60.48
CA ALA A 12 -32.09 -29.26 -59.57
C ALA A 12 -31.15 -29.63 -58.43
N LEU A 13 -30.41 -28.64 -57.93
CA LEU A 13 -30.05 -28.53 -56.52
C LEU A 13 -29.78 -27.05 -56.22
N LEU A 14 -30.74 -26.45 -55.51
CA LEU A 14 -30.57 -25.20 -54.78
C LEU A 14 -29.60 -25.47 -53.62
N VAL A 15 -28.55 -24.66 -53.50
CA VAL A 15 -28.01 -24.27 -52.18
C VAL A 15 -27.63 -22.80 -52.23
N THR A 16 -28.33 -22.05 -51.41
CA THR A 16 -28.19 -20.64 -51.08
C THR A 16 -26.85 -20.38 -50.40
N ALA A 17 -26.07 -19.40 -50.84
CA ALA A 17 -24.95 -18.85 -50.07
C ALA A 17 -25.23 -17.37 -49.77
N LEU A 18 -25.66 -17.12 -48.53
CA LEU A 18 -25.80 -15.79 -47.94
C LEU A 18 -24.43 -15.14 -47.74
N ALA A 19 -24.40 -13.81 -47.93
CA ALA A 19 -23.29 -12.93 -47.64
C ALA A 19 -22.89 -12.95 -46.15
N THR A 20 -21.59 -13.07 -45.89
CA THR A 20 -21.00 -12.81 -44.57
C THR A 20 -20.37 -11.41 -44.57
N ILE A 21 -20.99 -10.52 -43.80
CA ILE A 21 -20.41 -9.24 -43.39
C ILE A 21 -19.35 -9.56 -42.34
N VAL A 22 -18.08 -9.28 -42.63
CA VAL A 22 -17.01 -9.32 -41.64
C VAL A 22 -17.07 -8.01 -40.85
N ALA A 23 -17.72 -8.04 -39.68
CA ALA A 23 -17.56 -7.01 -38.68
C ALA A 23 -16.18 -7.20 -38.01
N ALA A 24 -15.27 -6.24 -38.20
CA ALA A 24 -14.02 -6.18 -37.46
C ALA A 24 -14.32 -5.88 -35.99
N VAL A 25 -14.40 -6.94 -35.18
CA VAL A 25 -14.40 -6.83 -33.72
C VAL A 25 -12.96 -6.56 -33.31
N LEU A 26 -12.67 -5.32 -32.88
CA LEU A 26 -11.45 -5.02 -32.14
C LEU A 26 -11.35 -6.03 -30.98
N PRO A 27 -10.17 -6.62 -30.70
CA PRO A 27 -10.02 -7.42 -29.49
C PRO A 27 -10.26 -6.50 -28.29
N GLY A 28 -11.46 -6.60 -27.72
CA GLY A 28 -11.75 -6.07 -26.40
C GLY A 28 -10.74 -6.67 -25.43
N SER A 29 -10.23 -5.83 -24.54
CA SER A 29 -9.32 -6.20 -23.46
C SER A 29 -9.76 -7.54 -22.88
N ALA A 30 -8.88 -8.56 -23.00
CA ALA A 30 -9.14 -9.84 -22.41
C ALA A 30 -9.36 -9.64 -20.90
N GLN A 31 -10.60 -9.77 -20.45
CA GLN A 31 -10.88 -9.97 -19.04
C GLN A 31 -10.22 -11.29 -18.67
N ALA A 32 -9.15 -11.21 -17.89
CA ALA A 32 -8.57 -12.35 -17.21
C ALA A 32 -9.64 -12.88 -16.23
N GLY A 33 -10.44 -13.82 -16.72
CA GLY A 33 -11.46 -14.50 -15.93
C GLY A 33 -10.82 -15.60 -15.11
N GLY A 34 -11.02 -15.50 -13.79
CA GLY A 34 -11.46 -16.66 -13.01
C GLY A 34 -10.39 -17.53 -12.35
N GLY A 35 -9.61 -16.93 -11.47
CA GLY A 35 -8.99 -17.61 -10.31
C GLY A 35 -9.10 -16.74 -9.05
N GLY A 36 -10.14 -15.90 -8.98
CA GLY A 36 -10.33 -14.94 -7.89
C GLY A 36 -10.71 -15.67 -6.62
N ASN A 37 -9.73 -15.95 -5.78
CA ASN A 37 -10.02 -16.09 -4.37
C ASN A 37 -10.50 -14.70 -3.91
N HIS A 38 -11.77 -14.59 -3.53
CA HIS A 38 -12.45 -13.33 -3.20
C HIS A 38 -11.90 -12.62 -1.93
N ASP A 39 -10.74 -13.05 -1.43
CA ASP A 39 -10.12 -12.59 -0.18
C ASP A 39 -8.81 -11.79 -0.37
N GLN A 40 -8.39 -11.52 -1.61
CA GLN A 40 -7.30 -10.56 -1.86
C GLN A 40 -7.87 -9.15 -2.05
N PRO A 41 -7.70 -8.22 -1.10
CA PRO A 41 -8.00 -6.80 -1.35
C PRO A 41 -7.28 -6.31 -2.61
N ASN A 42 -8.08 -5.99 -3.64
CA ASN A 42 -7.64 -5.75 -5.02
C ASN A 42 -7.02 -4.37 -5.28
N HIS A 43 -6.61 -3.63 -4.25
CA HIS A 43 -6.20 -2.22 -4.39
C HIS A 43 -4.88 -1.89 -3.69
N TRP A 44 -4.11 -2.90 -3.29
CA TRP A 44 -2.79 -2.70 -2.70
C TRP A 44 -1.69 -2.65 -3.77
N GLY A 45 -0.86 -1.62 -3.72
CA GLY A 45 0.23 -1.44 -4.67
C GLY A 45 1.06 -0.19 -4.38
N VAL A 46 2.01 0.09 -5.26
CA VAL A 46 2.80 1.32 -5.21
C VAL A 46 1.90 2.52 -5.51
N ILE A 47 1.87 3.49 -4.59
CA ILE A 47 1.19 4.77 -4.78
C ILE A 47 2.11 5.66 -5.62
N THR A 48 1.84 5.68 -6.92
CA THR A 48 2.71 6.31 -7.93
C THR A 48 2.97 7.79 -7.67
N ARG A 49 1.99 8.55 -7.18
CA ARG A 49 2.16 9.99 -6.88
C ARG A 49 3.10 10.27 -5.70
N ASN A 50 3.33 9.28 -4.84
CA ASN A 50 4.22 9.39 -3.67
C ASN A 50 5.48 8.54 -3.85
N THR A 51 5.89 8.31 -5.10
CA THR A 51 7.08 7.54 -5.44
C THR A 51 8.06 8.42 -6.23
N ILE A 52 9.33 8.42 -5.84
CA ILE A 52 10.41 9.18 -6.48
C ILE A 52 11.64 8.29 -6.63
N GLY A 53 12.27 8.35 -7.80
CA GLY A 53 13.50 7.61 -8.09
C GLY A 53 13.22 6.21 -8.60
N SER A 54 14.06 5.25 -8.22
CA SER A 54 13.91 3.82 -8.55
C SER A 54 13.82 2.94 -7.29
N PRO A 55 12.96 3.29 -6.32
CA PRO A 55 12.83 2.49 -5.11
C PRO A 55 12.15 1.15 -5.39
N VAL A 56 12.31 0.20 -4.47
CA VAL A 56 11.63 -1.09 -4.49
C VAL A 56 10.55 -1.11 -3.41
N ALA A 57 9.36 -1.53 -3.80
CA ALA A 57 8.33 -2.00 -2.89
C ALA A 57 7.72 -3.28 -3.48
N GLU A 58 8.03 -4.42 -2.87
CA GLU A 58 7.74 -5.74 -3.43
C GLU A 58 7.15 -6.66 -2.36
N LEU A 59 6.09 -7.38 -2.74
CA LEU A 59 5.57 -8.48 -1.94
C LEU A 59 6.42 -9.73 -2.20
N ARG A 60 7.07 -10.27 -1.17
CA ARG A 60 8.03 -11.37 -1.30
C ARG A 60 8.08 -12.25 -0.05
N ASP A 61 8.61 -13.45 -0.17
CA ASP A 61 8.89 -14.32 0.98
C ASP A 61 9.92 -13.70 1.93
N GLY A 62 9.85 -14.07 3.21
CA GLY A 62 10.78 -13.61 4.24
C GLY A 62 10.68 -12.10 4.46
N PRO A 63 11.72 -11.44 4.97
CA PRO A 63 13.00 -12.01 5.37
C PRO A 63 12.87 -12.94 6.58
N TYR A 64 13.86 -13.81 6.74
CA TYR A 64 14.01 -14.67 7.92
C TYR A 64 15.14 -14.15 8.80
N GLY A 65 15.00 -14.34 10.11
CA GLY A 65 15.99 -13.91 11.10
C GLY A 65 17.36 -14.55 10.88
N SER A 66 18.40 -13.86 11.36
CA SER A 66 19.77 -14.36 11.32
C SER A 66 19.95 -15.69 12.07
N PHE A 67 21.08 -16.34 11.83
CA PHE A 67 21.41 -17.63 12.47
C PHE A 67 21.22 -17.58 14.00
N GLY A 68 20.44 -18.52 14.53
CA GLY A 68 20.17 -18.63 15.96
C GLY A 68 18.92 -17.91 16.45
N VAL A 69 18.35 -16.98 15.67
CA VAL A 69 17.01 -16.43 15.93
C VAL A 69 15.98 -17.52 15.67
N LYS A 70 15.10 -17.75 16.65
CA LYS A 70 14.10 -18.83 16.61
C LYS A 70 12.69 -18.31 16.94
N GLY A 71 11.70 -19.13 16.60
CA GLY A 71 10.29 -18.84 16.92
C GLY A 71 9.75 -17.65 16.13
N ARG A 72 8.85 -16.89 16.75
CA ARG A 72 8.10 -15.78 16.10
C ARG A 72 8.95 -14.62 15.58
N PHE A 73 10.20 -14.51 16.02
CA PHE A 73 11.11 -13.45 15.57
C PHE A 73 11.93 -13.84 14.35
N ALA A 74 11.94 -15.14 13.99
CA ALA A 74 12.76 -15.69 12.92
C ALA A 74 12.08 -15.67 11.54
N ARG A 75 10.79 -15.34 11.46
CA ARG A 75 9.99 -15.38 10.23
C ARG A 75 8.93 -14.27 10.25
N PRO A 76 8.34 -13.92 9.10
CA PRO A 76 7.26 -12.95 9.04
C PRO A 76 6.11 -13.30 10.02
N PRO A 77 5.59 -12.33 10.78
CA PRO A 77 4.57 -12.58 11.80
C PRO A 77 3.24 -13.15 11.29
N TYR A 78 2.81 -12.83 10.07
CA TYR A 78 1.48 -13.21 9.56
C TYR A 78 1.47 -14.25 8.44
N GLY A 79 2.63 -14.84 8.13
CA GLY A 79 2.70 -15.96 7.20
C GLY A 79 4.11 -16.23 6.71
N GLN A 80 4.29 -16.33 5.40
CA GLN A 80 5.61 -16.57 4.78
C GLN A 80 6.17 -15.32 4.10
N GLY A 81 5.31 -14.40 3.69
CA GLY A 81 5.68 -13.18 2.99
C GLY A 81 5.81 -11.96 3.88
N SER A 82 6.26 -10.88 3.25
CA SER A 82 6.18 -9.52 3.76
C SER A 82 6.20 -8.52 2.62
N LEU A 83 6.02 -7.24 2.95
CA LEU A 83 6.34 -6.13 2.08
C LEU A 83 7.82 -5.75 2.26
N GLY A 84 8.63 -6.06 1.27
CA GLY A 84 10.00 -5.57 1.16
C GLY A 84 10.06 -4.14 0.65
N ILE A 85 10.83 -3.27 1.30
CA ILE A 85 11.08 -1.90 0.82
C ILE A 85 12.58 -1.65 0.73
N GLU A 86 13.00 -1.01 -0.35
CA GLU A 86 14.36 -0.53 -0.56
C GLU A 86 14.30 0.89 -1.12
N VAL A 87 14.99 1.81 -0.46
CA VAL A 87 15.17 3.18 -0.94
C VAL A 87 16.62 3.60 -0.77
N ALA A 88 17.15 4.34 -1.74
CA ALA A 88 18.48 4.93 -1.67
C ALA A 88 18.42 6.41 -1.25
N ASP A 89 19.45 6.86 -0.51
CA ASP A 89 19.79 8.27 -0.39
C ASP A 89 20.82 8.66 -1.46
N LYS A 90 20.88 9.96 -1.79
CA LYS A 90 21.84 10.53 -2.76
C LYS A 90 21.81 9.89 -4.16
N SER A 91 20.67 9.35 -4.58
CA SER A 91 20.49 8.64 -5.86
C SER A 91 19.70 9.43 -6.91
N THR A 92 19.06 10.54 -6.54
CA THR A 92 18.28 11.38 -7.48
C THR A 92 18.92 12.74 -7.67
N SER A 93 18.57 13.44 -8.76
CA SER A 93 19.02 14.83 -9.00
C SER A 93 18.10 15.87 -8.34
N LEU A 94 17.18 15.45 -7.47
CA LEU A 94 16.22 16.32 -6.80
C LEU A 94 16.80 16.90 -5.51
N THR A 95 16.04 17.79 -4.87
CA THR A 95 16.37 18.32 -3.54
C THR A 95 15.27 17.93 -2.55
N PRO A 96 15.56 17.09 -1.53
CA PRO A 96 16.81 16.35 -1.33
C PRO A 96 17.02 15.26 -2.40
N PRO A 97 18.26 14.82 -2.64
CA PRO A 97 18.61 13.87 -3.70
C PRO A 97 18.31 12.43 -3.31
N SER A 98 17.13 12.15 -2.78
CA SER A 98 16.77 10.84 -2.21
C SER A 98 15.47 10.30 -2.79
N GLU A 99 15.32 8.98 -2.70
CA GLU A 99 14.12 8.27 -3.14
C GLU A 99 13.03 8.34 -2.09
N VAL A 100 11.81 8.00 -2.51
CA VAL A 100 10.70 7.68 -1.61
C VAL A 100 9.79 6.68 -2.29
N VAL A 101 9.21 5.79 -1.52
CA VAL A 101 8.14 4.91 -1.97
C VAL A 101 7.05 4.84 -0.92
N ASP A 102 5.82 4.81 -1.40
CA ASP A 102 4.62 4.49 -0.64
C ASP A 102 4.00 3.24 -1.26
N PHE A 103 3.83 2.17 -0.48
CA PHE A 103 3.03 1.02 -0.85
C PHE A 103 1.77 0.98 0.00
N GLY A 104 0.61 0.98 -0.63
CA GLY A 104 -0.63 1.22 0.09
C GLY A 104 -1.87 0.95 -0.72
N ASN A 105 -2.99 1.43 -0.20
CA ASN A 105 -4.32 1.26 -0.75
C ASN A 105 -4.95 2.63 -1.00
N GLU A 106 -5.36 2.84 -2.25
CA GLU A 106 -5.88 4.12 -2.73
C GLU A 106 -7.41 4.19 -2.81
N VAL A 107 -8.09 3.10 -2.50
CA VAL A 107 -9.52 2.91 -2.82
C VAL A 107 -10.32 2.55 -1.58
N ASP A 108 -9.90 1.51 -0.86
CA ASP A 108 -10.75 0.84 0.14
C ASP A 108 -10.99 1.68 1.41
N PHE A 109 -10.11 2.65 1.67
CA PHE A 109 -10.19 3.55 2.83
C PHE A 109 -10.69 4.94 2.47
N TYR A 110 -10.98 5.20 1.20
CA TYR A 110 -11.40 6.53 0.76
C TYR A 110 -12.73 6.91 1.42
N GLY A 111 -12.75 8.07 2.07
CA GLY A 111 -13.92 8.59 2.79
C GLY A 111 -14.06 8.08 4.22
N ASP A 112 -13.25 7.11 4.66
CA ASP A 112 -13.30 6.62 6.03
C ASP A 112 -12.91 7.72 7.02
N PRO A 113 -13.55 7.79 8.20
CA PRO A 113 -13.26 8.83 9.18
C PRO A 113 -11.90 8.61 9.84
N VAL A 114 -11.02 9.61 9.79
CA VAL A 114 -9.70 9.57 10.49
C VAL A 114 -9.90 9.39 12.00
N LEU A 115 -10.92 10.01 12.58
CA LEU A 115 -11.25 9.89 14.01
C LEU A 115 -11.74 8.48 14.42
N GLY A 116 -12.03 7.63 13.43
CA GLY A 116 -12.36 6.22 13.60
C GLY A 116 -11.15 5.30 13.77
N LEU A 117 -9.93 5.81 13.61
CA LEU A 117 -8.70 5.05 13.84
C LEU A 117 -8.49 4.80 15.35
N LYS A 118 -8.31 3.53 15.71
CA LYS A 118 -8.17 3.05 17.10
C LYS A 118 -7.01 2.07 17.27
N GLN A 119 -6.59 1.38 16.21
CA GLN A 119 -5.45 0.48 16.24
C GLN A 119 -4.67 0.65 14.94
N LEU A 120 -3.39 0.93 15.05
CA LEU A 120 -2.50 1.19 13.93
C LEU A 120 -1.11 0.65 14.26
N GLY A 121 -0.40 0.14 13.27
CA GLY A 121 0.95 -0.36 13.48
C GLY A 121 1.30 -1.54 12.60
N PHE A 122 2.52 -2.03 12.77
CA PHE A 122 3.05 -3.18 12.03
C PHE A 122 4.26 -3.78 12.75
N HIS A 123 4.80 -4.85 12.20
CA HIS A 123 6.13 -5.37 12.52
C HIS A 123 7.15 -4.94 11.48
N VAL A 124 8.41 -4.78 11.89
CA VAL A 124 9.52 -4.43 11.00
C VAL A 124 10.63 -5.45 11.10
N PHE A 125 11.23 -5.76 9.96
CA PHE A 125 12.53 -6.39 9.87
C PHE A 125 13.54 -5.41 9.26
N GLN A 126 14.70 -5.31 9.89
CA GLN A 126 15.82 -4.49 9.43
C GLN A 126 17.12 -5.05 9.97
N THR A 127 18.23 -4.76 9.29
CA THR A 127 19.55 -5.26 9.68
C THR A 127 20.32 -4.24 10.51
N SER A 128 21.37 -4.72 11.17
CA SER A 128 22.36 -3.85 11.83
C SER A 128 23.01 -2.85 10.87
N GLU A 129 23.18 -3.24 9.59
CA GLU A 129 23.68 -2.33 8.55
C GLU A 129 22.67 -1.21 8.27
N ASN A 130 21.38 -1.54 8.13
CA ASN A 130 20.34 -0.54 7.81
C ASN A 130 20.17 0.54 8.88
N VAL A 131 20.27 0.17 10.15
CA VAL A 131 20.20 1.15 11.24
C VAL A 131 21.42 2.07 11.30
N SER A 132 22.55 1.67 10.72
CA SER A 132 23.79 2.46 10.73
C SER A 132 23.82 3.61 9.73
N TYR A 133 22.98 3.54 8.67
CA TYR A 133 22.86 4.60 7.66
C TYR A 133 22.10 5.82 8.16
N GLY A 134 21.16 5.63 9.10
CA GLY A 134 20.57 6.72 9.86
C GLY A 134 21.34 6.99 11.14
N ALA A 135 21.14 8.15 11.75
CA ALA A 135 21.54 8.34 13.14
C ALA A 135 21.01 7.16 13.99
N PRO A 136 21.75 6.69 15.02
CA PRO A 136 21.46 5.43 15.67
C PRO A 136 19.98 5.30 16.02
N ASN A 137 19.35 4.33 15.36
CA ASN A 137 17.98 3.89 15.61
C ASN A 137 16.83 4.80 15.11
N THR A 138 17.00 5.80 14.25
CA THR A 138 15.82 6.58 13.73
C THR A 138 15.38 6.22 12.32
N ASN A 139 16.05 5.27 11.67
CA ASN A 139 15.83 4.92 10.25
C ASN A 139 14.72 3.85 10.10
N MET A 140 13.46 4.27 10.09
CA MET A 140 12.30 3.35 10.09
C MET A 140 11.28 3.68 9.00
N PRO A 141 10.55 2.67 8.45
CA PRO A 141 9.38 2.92 7.60
C PRO A 141 8.27 3.55 8.43
N ASN A 142 7.41 4.36 7.82
CA ASN A 142 6.28 5.01 8.48
C ASN A 142 4.94 4.47 7.98
N ILE A 143 3.87 4.79 8.71
CA ILE A 143 2.51 4.76 8.17
C ILE A 143 2.18 6.18 7.73
N ARG A 144 1.73 6.33 6.48
CA ARG A 144 1.23 7.59 5.93
C ARG A 144 -0.22 7.44 5.53
N PHE A 145 -1.03 8.37 5.99
CA PHE A 145 -2.36 8.63 5.44
C PHE A 145 -2.32 9.92 4.63
N GLU A 146 -2.96 9.92 3.47
CA GLU A 146 -3.40 11.16 2.84
C GLU A 146 -4.81 11.43 3.33
N ILE A 147 -5.09 12.65 3.79
CA ILE A 147 -6.38 12.99 4.40
C ILE A 147 -6.89 14.33 3.88
N ASN A 148 -8.21 14.50 3.92
CA ASN A 148 -8.79 15.82 4.09
C ASN A 148 -8.84 16.10 5.61
N PRO A 149 -8.10 17.09 6.12
CA PRO A 149 -8.12 17.37 7.55
C PRO A 149 -9.41 18.08 7.99
N ASN A 150 -10.17 18.69 7.06
CA ASN A 150 -11.47 19.36 7.31
C ASN A 150 -11.47 20.35 8.49
N LEU A 151 -10.34 21.02 8.72
CA LEU A 151 -10.17 21.95 9.84
C LEU A 151 -10.97 23.24 9.61
N THR A 152 -11.79 23.62 10.58
CA THR A 152 -12.57 24.86 10.62
C THR A 152 -11.68 26.09 10.55
N ALA A 153 -10.53 26.06 11.22
CA ALA A 153 -9.53 27.13 11.20
C ALA A 153 -8.69 27.17 9.90
N ALA A 154 -8.85 26.19 9.01
CA ALA A 154 -8.15 26.12 7.73
C ALA A 154 -9.07 25.55 6.61
N PRO A 155 -10.19 26.22 6.29
CA PRO A 155 -11.27 25.64 5.47
C PRO A 155 -10.87 25.37 4.02
N THR A 156 -9.79 25.98 3.52
CA THR A 156 -9.25 25.74 2.18
C THR A 156 -8.19 24.62 2.14
N THR A 157 -7.78 24.10 3.29
CA THR A 157 -6.80 23.01 3.39
C THR A 157 -7.53 21.68 3.24
N THR A 158 -7.62 21.19 2.00
CA THR A 158 -8.36 19.98 1.63
C THR A 158 -7.48 18.73 1.52
N PHE A 159 -6.17 18.87 1.76
CA PHE A 159 -5.19 17.81 1.72
C PHE A 159 -4.11 18.02 2.80
N ALA A 160 -3.76 16.95 3.49
CA ALA A 160 -2.56 16.84 4.30
C ALA A 160 -2.09 15.38 4.32
N SER A 161 -0.78 15.16 4.45
CA SER A 161 -0.27 13.85 4.88
C SER A 161 -0.24 13.80 6.40
N MET A 162 -0.88 12.79 6.98
CA MET A 162 -0.78 12.39 8.38
C MET A 162 0.24 11.25 8.47
N VAL A 163 1.38 11.51 9.11
CA VAL A 163 2.55 10.64 9.07
C VAL A 163 2.93 10.21 10.48
N TRP A 164 3.03 8.91 10.70
CA TRP A 164 3.59 8.33 11.92
C TRP A 164 5.09 8.20 11.81
N VAL A 165 5.85 8.74 12.75
CA VAL A 165 7.28 8.48 12.90
C VAL A 165 7.44 7.43 14.01
N PRO A 166 7.78 6.17 13.66
CA PRO A 166 7.95 5.14 14.67
C PRO A 166 9.07 5.48 15.65
N PRO A 167 9.02 4.91 16.86
CA PRO A 167 10.19 4.90 17.70
C PRO A 167 11.27 4.03 17.06
N SER A 168 12.48 4.23 17.55
CA SER A 168 13.60 3.35 17.30
C SER A 168 13.28 1.88 17.58
N PRO A 169 13.52 0.97 16.63
CA PRO A 169 13.38 -0.47 16.84
C PRO A 169 14.46 -0.94 17.81
N LEU A 170 14.05 -1.73 18.81
CA LEU A 170 14.94 -2.22 19.87
C LEU A 170 15.78 -3.43 19.43
N VAL A 171 15.57 -3.94 18.22
CA VAL A 171 16.18 -5.16 17.71
C VAL A 171 16.53 -5.02 16.22
N VAL A 172 17.56 -5.76 15.81
CA VAL A 172 18.05 -5.85 14.43
C VAL A 172 18.25 -7.32 14.07
N ASP A 173 18.29 -7.62 12.77
CA ASP A 173 18.52 -8.95 12.21
C ASP A 173 17.47 -10.01 12.62
N GLN A 174 16.30 -9.52 13.05
CA GLN A 174 15.11 -10.28 13.41
C GLN A 174 13.85 -9.42 13.32
N TRP A 175 12.67 -10.04 13.29
CA TRP A 175 11.40 -9.32 13.31
C TRP A 175 11.15 -8.66 14.67
N SER A 176 10.74 -7.40 14.64
CA SER A 176 10.39 -6.64 15.83
C SER A 176 9.12 -7.20 16.51
N PRO A 177 8.92 -6.93 17.81
CA PRO A 177 7.57 -6.89 18.37
C PRO A 177 6.67 -5.94 17.57
N TYR A 178 5.35 -6.08 17.74
CA TYR A 178 4.39 -5.18 17.10
C TYR A 178 4.63 -3.73 17.58
N LEU A 179 4.81 -2.82 16.63
CA LEU A 179 4.95 -1.39 16.91
C LEU A 179 3.57 -0.76 16.82
N ASP A 180 3.03 -0.35 17.97
CA ASP A 180 1.71 0.27 18.04
C ASP A 180 1.82 1.78 17.82
N ALA A 181 1.35 2.25 16.66
CA ALA A 181 1.40 3.65 16.27
C ALA A 181 0.43 4.52 17.08
N THR A 182 -0.48 3.94 17.85
CA THR A 182 -1.41 4.69 18.72
C THR A 182 -0.82 5.01 20.09
N THR A 183 0.21 4.28 20.51
CA THR A 183 0.85 4.42 21.83
C THR A 183 2.35 4.67 21.78
N THR A 184 3.00 4.44 20.63
CA THR A 184 4.45 4.60 20.45
C THR A 184 4.80 5.50 19.27
N GLY A 185 5.99 6.10 19.31
CA GLY A 185 6.42 7.05 18.29
C GLY A 185 5.66 8.37 18.37
N THR A 186 5.67 9.11 17.27
CA THR A 186 5.03 10.43 17.19
C THR A 186 4.35 10.60 15.84
N TRP A 187 3.48 11.60 15.70
CA TRP A 187 2.77 11.90 14.47
C TRP A 187 2.89 13.36 14.09
N PHE A 188 2.81 13.64 12.80
CA PHE A 188 2.69 15.00 12.29
C PHE A 188 1.78 15.09 11.07
N LEU A 189 1.32 16.31 10.80
CA LEU A 189 0.62 16.72 9.59
C LEU A 189 1.53 17.61 8.76
N THR A 190 1.48 17.46 7.44
CA THR A 190 2.19 18.35 6.51
C THR A 190 1.43 19.65 6.26
N GLY A 191 2.16 20.67 5.83
CA GLY A 191 1.58 21.92 5.32
C GLY A 191 0.77 22.69 6.38
N ASN A 192 -0.23 23.45 5.90
CA ASN A 192 -1.01 24.35 6.76
C ASN A 192 -1.78 23.61 7.87
N ALA A 193 -2.19 22.36 7.64
CA ALA A 193 -2.85 21.55 8.67
C ALA A 193 -1.95 21.32 9.89
N GLY A 194 -0.65 21.05 9.66
CA GLY A 194 0.34 20.92 10.74
C GLY A 194 0.54 22.22 11.51
N THR A 195 0.58 23.36 10.82
CA THR A 195 0.68 24.68 11.46
C THR A 195 -0.53 24.99 12.34
N VAL A 196 -1.75 24.80 11.83
CA VAL A 196 -2.98 25.15 12.54
C VAL A 196 -3.28 24.23 13.72
N THR A 197 -2.95 22.94 13.61
CA THR A 197 -3.11 21.97 14.70
C THR A 197 -1.97 22.03 15.73
N GLY A 198 -0.84 22.66 15.39
CA GLY A 198 0.39 22.59 16.17
C GLY A 198 1.14 21.25 16.05
N CYS A 199 0.59 20.28 15.30
CA CYS A 199 1.17 18.96 15.07
C CYS A 199 1.90 18.90 13.73
N GLY A 200 2.92 19.74 13.52
CA GLY A 200 3.69 19.81 12.28
C GLY A 200 5.00 19.04 12.34
N GLN A 201 5.72 18.97 11.21
CA GLN A 201 7.05 18.33 11.14
C GLN A 201 8.09 18.88 12.16
N PRO A 202 8.14 20.19 12.50
CA PRO A 202 9.03 20.65 13.58
C PRO A 202 8.48 20.42 14.99
N SER A 203 7.22 20.01 15.13
CA SER A 203 6.50 19.89 16.40
C SER A 203 5.55 18.68 16.38
N HIS A 204 6.13 17.48 16.43
CA HIS A 204 5.32 16.25 16.40
C HIS A 204 4.42 16.14 17.64
N CYS A 205 3.31 15.43 17.49
CA CYS A 205 2.32 15.13 18.52
C CYS A 205 2.28 13.64 18.84
N SER A 206 1.75 13.26 20.00
CA SER A 206 1.26 11.89 20.21
C SER A 206 0.04 11.62 19.34
N PHE A 207 -0.32 10.34 19.13
CA PHE A 207 -1.53 9.98 18.40
C PHE A 207 -2.79 10.62 19.02
N GLN A 208 -2.91 10.58 20.36
CA GLN A 208 -4.05 11.18 21.06
C GLN A 208 -4.12 12.71 20.88
N GLN A 209 -2.98 13.41 20.94
CA GLN A 209 -2.91 14.86 20.72
C GLN A 209 -3.35 15.19 19.29
N LEU A 210 -2.85 14.45 18.29
CA LEU A 210 -3.23 14.64 16.90
C LEU A 210 -4.73 14.38 16.68
N MET A 211 -5.27 13.28 17.20
CA MET A 211 -6.71 12.97 17.10
C MET A 211 -7.58 14.05 17.76
N THR A 212 -7.10 14.65 18.86
CA THR A 212 -7.79 15.77 19.52
C THR A 212 -7.75 17.03 18.66
N ALA A 213 -6.58 17.37 18.11
CA ALA A 213 -6.43 18.56 17.27
C ALA A 213 -7.22 18.48 15.95
N LEU A 214 -7.37 17.27 15.39
CA LEU A 214 -8.20 17.00 14.22
C LEU A 214 -9.70 16.96 14.53
N ASN A 215 -10.10 16.84 15.80
CA ASN A 215 -11.49 16.87 16.23
C ASN A 215 -11.86 18.28 16.73
N ASP A 216 -11.78 19.27 15.84
CA ASP A 216 -11.94 20.69 16.16
C ASP A 216 -13.41 21.15 16.32
N GLY A 217 -14.36 20.22 16.28
CA GLY A 217 -15.81 20.46 16.36
C GLY A 217 -16.48 20.73 15.00
N GLY A 218 -15.72 20.79 13.91
CA GLY A 218 -16.23 20.97 12.55
C GLY A 218 -16.56 19.67 11.81
N ALA A 219 -16.40 19.71 10.48
CA ALA A 219 -16.55 18.53 9.63
C ALA A 219 -15.47 17.50 9.97
N LYS A 220 -15.83 16.21 9.97
CA LYS A 220 -14.88 15.16 10.34
C LYS A 220 -13.78 15.02 9.28
N PRO A 221 -12.51 14.88 9.67
CA PRO A 221 -11.44 14.53 8.74
C PRO A 221 -11.69 13.15 8.11
N ILE A 222 -11.38 13.03 6.82
CA ILE A 222 -11.57 11.79 6.04
C ILE A 222 -10.25 11.33 5.43
N ILE A 223 -10.12 10.02 5.27
CA ILE A 223 -8.98 9.37 4.63
C ILE A 223 -9.17 9.43 3.11
N TYR A 224 -8.10 9.70 2.38
CA TYR A 224 -8.00 9.46 0.95
C TYR A 224 -7.30 8.13 0.69
N THR A 225 -6.11 7.95 1.27
CA THR A 225 -5.30 6.75 1.11
C THR A 225 -4.54 6.40 2.37
N VAL A 226 -4.05 5.16 2.45
CA VAL A 226 -3.13 4.69 3.49
C VAL A 226 -2.00 3.90 2.87
N GLY A 227 -0.78 4.04 3.39
CA GLY A 227 0.35 3.25 2.96
C GLY A 227 1.44 3.12 4.01
N VAL A 228 2.32 2.14 3.77
CA VAL A 228 3.64 2.04 4.39
C VAL A 228 4.60 2.82 3.50
N SER A 229 5.36 3.74 4.09
CA SER A 229 6.21 4.68 3.35
C SER A 229 7.64 4.68 3.87
N LYS A 230 8.61 4.88 3.00
CA LYS A 230 10.00 5.13 3.38
C LYS A 230 10.69 6.04 2.37
N GLY A 231 11.62 6.87 2.86
CA GLY A 231 12.51 7.69 2.04
C GLY A 231 12.45 9.17 2.38
N ARG A 232 13.07 9.99 1.52
CA ARG A 232 13.40 11.43 1.73
C ARG A 232 14.36 11.73 2.87
N ASP A 233 14.91 10.70 3.51
CA ASP A 233 15.82 10.76 4.65
C ASP A 233 17.12 9.99 4.34
N PHE A 234 17.22 8.74 4.78
CA PHE A 234 18.38 7.86 4.63
C PHE A 234 18.01 6.65 3.79
N MET A 235 19.03 6.04 3.18
CA MET A 235 18.89 4.72 2.58
C MET A 235 18.31 3.74 3.60
N TRP A 236 17.41 2.87 3.16
CA TRP A 236 16.82 1.85 4.01
C TRP A 236 16.42 0.65 3.18
N ILE A 237 16.81 -0.52 3.67
CA ILE A 237 16.44 -1.82 3.13
C ILE A 237 15.78 -2.60 4.26
N GLY A 238 14.69 -3.30 3.99
CA GLY A 238 14.04 -4.06 5.05
C GLY A 238 12.68 -4.56 4.63
N ALA A 239 11.89 -4.90 5.64
CA ALA A 239 10.53 -5.36 5.40
C ALA A 239 9.57 -4.94 6.50
N VAL A 240 8.28 -4.89 6.13
CA VAL A 240 7.15 -4.67 7.01
C VAL A 240 6.15 -5.80 6.82
N ASP A 241 5.54 -6.24 7.91
CA ASP A 241 4.46 -7.23 7.87
C ASP A 241 3.38 -6.93 8.92
N GLY A 242 2.16 -7.39 8.65
CA GLY A 242 1.02 -7.27 9.54
C GLY A 242 0.59 -5.84 9.79
N LEU A 243 0.39 -5.03 8.73
CA LEU A 243 -0.14 -3.68 8.87
C LEU A 243 -1.54 -3.76 9.46
N ARG A 244 -1.71 -3.34 10.70
CA ARG A 244 -3.01 -3.31 11.36
C ARG A 244 -3.65 -1.96 11.16
N ILE A 245 -4.91 -1.97 10.74
CA ILE A 245 -5.79 -0.81 10.73
C ILE A 245 -7.10 -1.25 11.38
N ASN A 246 -7.35 -0.72 12.58
CA ASN A 246 -8.45 -1.12 13.44
C ASN A 246 -8.51 -2.64 13.63
N ARG A 247 -9.64 -3.25 13.26
CA ARG A 247 -9.94 -4.67 13.45
C ARG A 247 -9.32 -5.60 12.40
N CYS A 248 -8.68 -5.06 11.38
CA CYS A 248 -8.11 -5.81 10.28
C CYS A 248 -6.59 -5.71 10.30
N THR A 249 -5.94 -6.85 10.14
CA THR A 249 -4.52 -6.94 9.84
C THR A 249 -4.36 -7.26 8.37
N TYR A 250 -3.59 -6.44 7.65
CA TYR A 250 -3.20 -6.65 6.27
C TYR A 250 -1.87 -7.41 6.27
N ASP A 251 -1.99 -8.70 5.96
CA ASP A 251 -0.90 -9.68 5.84
C ASP A 251 -0.31 -9.59 4.43
N PHE A 252 0.98 -9.32 4.34
CA PHE A 252 1.67 -9.10 3.07
C PHE A 252 2.28 -10.42 2.60
N GLU A 253 1.73 -11.00 1.54
CA GLU A 253 2.20 -12.27 0.98
C GLU A 253 2.73 -12.08 -0.44
N ARG A 254 3.67 -12.91 -0.90
CA ARG A 254 4.20 -12.83 -2.28
C ARG A 254 3.10 -12.76 -3.33
N THR A 255 1.98 -13.45 -3.08
CA THR A 255 0.85 -13.55 -4.01
C THR A 255 -0.13 -12.38 -3.92
N GLY A 256 0.04 -11.43 -2.99
CA GLY A 256 -0.90 -10.34 -2.74
C GLY A 256 -1.09 -10.05 -1.26
N VAL A 257 -1.88 -9.02 -0.96
CA VAL A 257 -2.22 -8.66 0.42
C VAL A 257 -3.48 -9.40 0.84
N LYS A 258 -3.53 -9.94 2.06
CA LYS A 258 -4.72 -10.59 2.64
C LYS A 258 -5.22 -9.78 3.83
N ALA A 259 -6.53 -9.57 3.92
CA ALA A 259 -7.14 -8.91 5.07
C ALA A 259 -7.61 -9.95 6.10
N LEU A 260 -7.05 -9.91 7.31
CA LEU A 260 -7.43 -10.74 8.45
C LEU A 260 -8.22 -9.90 9.45
N CYS A 261 -9.55 -9.85 9.29
CA CYS A 261 -10.44 -9.08 10.15
C CYS A 261 -11.03 -9.95 11.27
N GLY A 262 -11.41 -9.36 12.41
CA GLY A 262 -11.82 -10.05 13.65
C GLY A 262 -13.01 -11.04 13.63
N HIS A 263 -13.44 -11.54 12.47
CA HIS A 263 -14.26 -12.76 12.36
C HIS A 263 -13.48 -13.98 11.79
N ASP A 264 -12.28 -13.77 11.22
CA ASP A 264 -11.50 -14.77 10.50
C ASP A 264 -10.20 -15.18 11.22
N GLN A 265 -9.98 -14.71 12.45
CA GLN A 265 -8.80 -15.09 13.24
C GLN A 265 -9.00 -16.49 13.84
N HIS A 266 -8.65 -17.52 13.06
CA HIS A 266 -8.48 -18.87 13.57
C HIS A 266 -7.37 -18.89 14.65
N PRO A 267 -7.59 -19.54 15.81
CA PRO A 267 -6.67 -19.48 16.94
C PRO A 267 -5.49 -20.43 16.73
N TRP A 268 -4.45 -19.95 16.08
CA TRP A 268 -3.10 -20.50 16.24
C TRP A 268 -2.11 -19.36 16.39
N ALA A 269 -2.08 -18.82 17.61
CA ALA A 269 -0.98 -18.05 18.18
C ALA A 269 -0.40 -18.84 19.36
#